data_AF-A0A7S2FT89-F1
#
_entry.id   AF-A0A7S2FT89-F1
#
_cell.length_a   1.000
_cell.length_b   1.000
_cell.length_c   1.000
_cell.angle_alpha   90.00
_cell.angle_beta   90.00
_cell.angle_gamma   90.00
#
_symmetry.space_group_name_H-M   'P 1'
#
loop_
_entity.id
_entity.type
_entity.pdbx_description
1 polymer ?
#
loop_
_entity_poly.entity_id
_entity_poly.type
_entity_poly.pdbx_seq_one_letter_code
_entity_poly.pdbx_strand_id
1 'polypeptide(L)'
;TFSAIAGYPGTLVAPLRLEYKGEDVFEGQIGYGMFSEFDYSDVKGGRPAVLGFGAFAVENIRTCVEHGADKVFLVCRRKNLAMPRVVSWWINQSLYPPPGAMMMEFMTPMYDLIPDDPWAYYGVMANKDKTTATIRQKSRFGIGDVYFLACYCKKAEVIIDAIKRLKPKQILLEGGEKLDVDSIIKVLGFKADETVDKLMGIKEMVGFFVNGDWRRWVCTEFPGVDAGKFGGTSFAPGAIQNSEYMSWFVNYPKDLGPVWDSQILPKNKVDKDKGYPAYVWQPRVGSSVSMMLSGGVIPGLAKIANEIYGPFNRQRQLECHPLEQFIDECAAEWDNYGRMFKEQGCEVEPPPYPYTYDYVRELCERNDREGEEDMIKQQQRMMGQ
;
A
#
# COMPACT_ATOMS: atom_id res chain seq x y z
N THR A 1 -4.94 26.92 -31.63
CA THR A 1 -4.11 26.30 -30.57
C THR A 1 -4.96 26.17 -29.33
N PHE A 2 -4.97 25.01 -28.70
CA PHE A 2 -5.58 24.87 -27.37
C PHE A 2 -4.46 24.60 -26.36
N SER A 3 -4.70 24.98 -25.11
CA SER A 3 -3.79 24.72 -24.00
C SER A 3 -4.48 23.74 -23.06
N ALA A 4 -3.73 22.75 -22.58
CA ALA A 4 -4.15 21.81 -21.56
C ALA A 4 -3.21 21.92 -20.36
N ILE A 5 -3.74 21.63 -19.17
CA ILE A 5 -2.98 21.54 -17.93
C ILE A 5 -3.29 20.19 -17.28
N ALA A 6 -2.24 19.46 -16.92
CA ALA A 6 -2.34 18.21 -16.21
C ALA A 6 -1.49 18.29 -14.94
N GLY A 7 -2.07 17.84 -13.81
CA GLY A 7 -1.41 17.80 -12.52
C GLY A 7 -1.40 16.39 -11.95
N TYR A 8 -0.25 16.00 -11.41
CA TYR A 8 -0.12 14.83 -10.54
C TYR A 8 0.50 15.26 -9.20
N PRO A 9 -0.29 15.92 -8.32
CA PRO A 9 0.22 16.46 -7.06
C PRO A 9 0.56 15.41 -6.01
N GLY A 10 0.04 14.18 -6.13
CA GLY A 10 0.14 13.16 -5.09
C GLY A 10 -0.72 13.43 -3.84
N THR A 11 -0.71 12.47 -2.94
CA THR A 11 -1.31 12.49 -1.59
C THR A 11 -0.29 12.44 -0.46
N LEU A 12 0.98 12.14 -0.79
CA LEU A 12 2.09 12.07 0.15
C LEU A 12 2.87 13.39 0.23
N VAL A 13 2.17 14.53 0.32
CA VAL A 13 2.79 15.86 0.20
C VAL A 13 3.38 16.34 1.53
N ALA A 14 2.54 16.40 2.58
CA ALA A 14 2.96 16.89 3.89
C ALA A 14 2.81 15.80 4.94
N PRO A 15 3.83 15.47 5.73
CA PRO A 15 3.70 14.48 6.79
C PRO A 15 2.69 14.95 7.84
N LEU A 16 1.90 14.01 8.36
CA LEU A 16 0.98 14.26 9.46
C LEU A 16 1.79 14.60 10.71
N ARG A 17 1.75 15.87 11.11
CA ARG A 17 2.39 16.33 12.34
C ARG A 17 1.45 16.17 13.53
N LEU A 18 1.94 15.51 14.58
CA LEU A 18 1.26 15.34 15.86
C LEU A 18 2.26 15.52 17.00
N GLU A 19 1.82 16.26 18.01
CA GLU A 19 2.51 16.43 19.28
C GLU A 19 1.73 15.67 20.36
N TYR A 20 2.41 14.75 21.04
CA TYR A 20 1.91 14.02 22.18
C TYR A 20 2.20 14.80 23.46
N LYS A 21 1.29 14.71 24.42
CA LYS A 21 1.50 15.29 25.75
C LYS A 21 2.78 14.74 26.39
N GLY A 22 3.68 15.61 26.82
CA GLY A 22 4.92 15.22 27.50
C GLY A 22 6.12 15.00 26.57
N GLU A 23 6.03 15.36 25.29
CA GLU A 23 7.20 15.37 24.39
C GLU A 23 8.32 16.28 24.88
N ASP A 24 7.97 17.39 25.54
CA ASP A 24 8.87 18.36 26.14
C ASP A 24 9.72 17.80 27.30
N VAL A 25 9.29 16.68 27.90
CA VAL A 25 9.97 16.03 29.03
C VAL A 25 10.51 14.63 28.70
N PHE A 26 10.44 14.21 27.44
CA PHE A 26 10.95 12.90 27.03
C PHE A 26 12.48 12.94 26.88
N GLU A 27 13.19 12.12 27.64
CA GLU A 27 14.67 12.06 27.67
C GLU A 27 15.24 11.13 26.60
N GLY A 28 14.97 11.44 25.33
CA GLY A 28 15.45 10.67 24.19
C GLY A 28 15.11 11.36 22.87
N GLN A 29 15.56 10.78 21.76
CA GLN A 29 15.26 11.35 20.44
C GLN A 29 13.79 11.12 20.08
N ILE A 30 13.11 12.19 19.65
CA ILE A 30 11.80 12.12 19.02
C ILE A 30 11.93 12.73 17.63
N GLY A 31 11.62 11.96 16.60
CA GLY A 31 11.72 12.43 15.22
C GLY A 31 10.71 11.74 14.32
N TYR A 32 10.59 12.24 13.10
CA TYR A 32 9.80 11.55 12.07
C TYR A 32 10.71 10.60 11.29
N GLY A 33 10.19 9.41 10.99
CA GLY A 33 10.90 8.35 10.27
C GLY A 33 11.09 8.63 8.77
N MET A 34 11.29 9.89 8.42
CA MET A 34 11.32 10.45 7.06
C MET A 34 12.07 11.78 7.06
N PHE A 35 12.52 12.23 5.89
CA PHE A 35 13.20 13.53 5.69
C PHE A 35 14.44 13.76 6.57
N SER A 36 15.12 12.70 6.99
CA SER A 36 16.31 12.77 7.85
C SER A 36 16.08 13.47 9.21
N GLU A 37 14.84 13.46 9.70
CA GLU A 37 14.47 14.06 10.99
C GLU A 37 14.76 13.16 12.20
N PHE A 38 15.34 11.99 11.97
CA PHE A 38 15.68 11.02 13.01
C PHE A 38 17.04 10.38 12.69
N ASP A 39 17.95 10.40 13.65
CA ASP A 39 19.26 9.76 13.58
C ASP A 39 19.17 8.31 14.10
N TYR A 40 19.35 7.34 13.20
CA TYR A 40 19.28 5.92 13.55
C TYR A 40 20.52 5.42 14.29
N SER A 41 21.61 6.18 14.39
CA SER A 41 22.76 5.75 15.19
C SER A 41 22.43 5.66 16.69
N ASP A 42 21.43 6.42 17.15
CA ASP A 42 20.97 6.45 18.54
C ASP A 42 20.13 5.22 18.96
N VAL A 43 19.73 4.35 18.02
CA VAL A 43 18.90 3.18 18.36
C VAL A 43 19.73 1.96 18.75
N LYS A 44 21.06 1.99 18.57
CA LYS A 44 21.93 0.83 18.81
C LYS A 44 21.88 0.37 20.26
N GLY A 45 21.50 -0.89 20.46
CA GLY A 45 21.29 -1.50 21.78
C GLY A 45 20.09 -0.93 22.55
N GLY A 46 19.36 0.02 21.97
CA GLY A 46 18.21 0.69 22.58
C GLY A 46 16.89 0.07 22.17
N ARG A 47 15.81 0.66 22.69
CA ARG A 47 14.44 0.18 22.50
C ARG A 47 13.56 1.25 21.85
N PRO A 48 13.66 1.46 20.52
CA PRO A 48 12.88 2.48 19.84
C PRO A 48 11.39 2.11 19.75
N ALA A 49 10.52 3.13 19.78
CA ALA A 49 9.11 2.98 19.46
C ALA A 49 8.79 3.60 18.08
N VAL A 50 8.24 2.80 17.17
CA VAL A 50 7.71 3.24 15.87
C VAL A 50 6.20 3.49 16.01
N LEU A 51 5.76 4.70 15.73
CA LEU A 51 4.37 5.14 15.93
C LEU A 51 3.60 5.19 14.60
N GLY A 52 2.57 4.36 14.50
CA GLY A 52 1.77 4.16 13.28
C GLY A 52 2.12 2.85 12.58
N PHE A 53 1.19 2.31 11.77
CA PHE A 53 1.38 1.03 11.09
C PHE A 53 1.09 1.16 9.59
N GLY A 54 1.96 1.82 8.85
CA GLY A 54 1.89 1.92 7.38
C GLY A 54 3.14 1.39 6.70
N ALA A 55 3.31 1.71 5.42
CA ALA A 55 4.50 1.31 4.67
C ALA A 55 5.81 1.75 5.33
N PHE A 56 5.87 3.03 5.72
CA PHE A 56 7.02 3.58 6.44
C PHE A 56 7.29 2.89 7.78
N ALA A 57 6.27 2.33 8.46
CA ALA A 57 6.51 1.65 9.73
C ALA A 57 7.30 0.34 9.56
N VAL A 58 6.97 -0.44 8.52
CA VAL A 58 7.71 -1.66 8.17
C VAL A 58 9.17 -1.34 7.79
N GLU A 59 9.37 -0.30 6.98
CA GLU A 59 10.71 0.21 6.63
C GLU A 59 11.49 0.67 7.87
N ASN A 60 10.86 1.44 8.76
CA ASN A 60 11.51 1.95 9.97
C ASN A 60 11.88 0.83 10.95
N ILE A 61 11.07 -0.25 11.05
CA ILE A 61 11.44 -1.45 11.82
C ILE A 61 12.70 -2.08 11.24
N ARG A 62 12.75 -2.28 9.91
CA ARG A 62 13.94 -2.77 9.22
C ARG A 62 15.16 -1.92 9.53
N THR A 63 15.07 -0.60 9.36
CA THR A 63 16.20 0.31 9.63
C THR A 63 16.64 0.28 11.10
N CYS A 64 15.71 0.20 12.06
CA CYS A 64 16.06 0.08 13.47
C CYS A 64 16.88 -1.18 13.76
N VAL A 65 16.47 -2.33 13.22
CA VAL A 65 17.19 -3.59 13.47
C VAL A 65 18.53 -3.67 12.74
N GLU A 66 18.66 -3.04 11.56
CA GLU A 66 19.94 -2.86 10.88
C GLU A 66 20.93 -2.05 11.72
N HIS A 67 20.43 -1.05 12.46
CA HIS A 67 21.23 -0.22 13.35
C HIS A 67 21.42 -0.85 14.74
N GLY A 68 21.02 -2.11 14.91
CA GLY A 68 21.26 -2.88 16.13
C GLY A 68 20.35 -2.53 17.29
N ALA A 69 19.12 -2.07 17.03
CA ALA A 69 18.10 -1.97 18.08
C ALA A 69 17.92 -3.31 18.81
N ASP A 70 17.84 -3.26 20.14
CA ASP A 70 17.59 -4.44 20.95
C ASP A 70 16.16 -4.98 20.73
N LYS A 71 15.19 -4.06 20.79
CA LYS A 71 13.77 -4.35 20.56
C LYS A 71 13.02 -3.13 20.04
N VAL A 72 12.23 -3.31 18.98
CA VAL A 72 11.38 -2.27 18.38
C VAL A 72 9.93 -2.44 18.84
N PHE A 73 9.32 -1.39 19.37
CA PHE A 73 7.88 -1.37 19.69
C PHE A 73 7.10 -0.67 18.57
N LEU A 74 6.28 -1.42 17.83
CA LEU A 74 5.35 -0.86 16.86
C LEU A 74 4.03 -0.52 17.54
N VAL A 75 3.83 0.76 17.89
CA VAL A 75 2.62 1.22 18.57
C VAL A 75 1.61 1.73 17.55
N CYS A 76 0.42 1.14 17.54
CA CYS A 76 -0.62 1.48 16.59
C CYS A 76 -2.03 1.39 17.18
N ARG A 77 -2.96 2.22 16.70
CA ARG A 77 -4.37 2.16 17.14
C ARG A 77 -5.12 0.97 16.56
N ARG A 78 -4.66 0.48 15.40
CA ARG A 78 -5.26 -0.63 14.64
C ARG A 78 -4.15 -1.31 13.86
N LYS A 79 -4.23 -2.63 13.79
CA LYS A 79 -3.28 -3.45 13.04
C LYS A 79 -3.62 -3.44 11.55
N ASN A 80 -2.68 -2.99 10.72
CA ASN A 80 -2.80 -3.06 9.26
C ASN A 80 -2.11 -4.34 8.76
N LEU A 81 -2.43 -4.75 7.54
CA LEU A 81 -1.70 -5.84 6.90
C LEU A 81 -0.32 -5.34 6.44
N ALA A 82 0.71 -6.07 6.83
CA ALA A 82 2.02 -6.06 6.19
C ALA A 82 2.02 -7.14 5.11
N MET A 83 2.72 -6.93 4.01
CA MET A 83 2.72 -7.83 2.87
C MET A 83 4.12 -8.41 2.65
N PRO A 84 4.27 -9.73 2.52
CA PRO A 84 5.53 -10.33 2.11
C PRO A 84 5.94 -9.88 0.70
N ARG A 85 7.25 -9.76 0.47
CA ARG A 85 7.81 -9.30 -0.82
C ARG A 85 7.38 -10.21 -1.97
N VAL A 86 7.37 -11.52 -1.76
CA VAL A 86 6.94 -12.52 -2.76
C VAL A 86 5.48 -12.35 -3.16
N VAL A 87 4.58 -12.07 -2.20
CA VAL A 87 3.17 -11.81 -2.50
C VAL A 87 3.01 -10.54 -3.33
N SER A 88 3.77 -9.48 -3.00
CA SER A 88 3.81 -8.26 -3.80
C SER A 88 4.32 -8.53 -5.22
N TRP A 89 5.42 -9.26 -5.38
CA TRP A 89 5.95 -9.66 -6.69
C TRP A 89 4.91 -10.43 -7.52
N TRP A 90 4.25 -11.41 -6.89
CA TRP A 90 3.21 -12.22 -7.52
C TRP A 90 2.04 -11.37 -8.02
N ILE A 91 1.54 -10.43 -7.21
CA ILE A 91 0.47 -9.51 -7.63
C ILE A 91 0.93 -8.69 -8.86
N ASN A 92 2.15 -8.15 -8.85
CA ASN A 92 2.61 -7.28 -9.94
C ASN A 92 2.93 -8.04 -11.24
N GLN A 93 3.27 -9.33 -11.19
CA GLN A 93 3.44 -10.14 -12.40
C GLN A 93 2.12 -10.72 -12.93
N SER A 94 1.07 -10.75 -12.12
CA SER A 94 -0.17 -11.44 -12.46
C SER A 94 -0.85 -10.85 -13.70
N LEU A 95 -1.23 -11.71 -14.65
CA LEU A 95 -2.00 -11.27 -15.82
C LEU A 95 -3.44 -10.90 -15.43
N TYR A 96 -4.01 -11.65 -14.50
CA TYR A 96 -5.33 -11.42 -13.94
C TYR A 96 -5.21 -10.92 -12.50
N PRO A 97 -5.90 -9.83 -12.11
CA PRO A 97 -5.85 -9.31 -10.75
C PRO A 97 -6.24 -10.36 -9.71
N PRO A 98 -5.34 -10.79 -8.82
CA PRO A 98 -5.65 -11.89 -7.92
C PRO A 98 -6.76 -11.52 -6.92
N PRO A 99 -7.66 -12.45 -6.59
CA PRO A 99 -8.68 -12.23 -5.56
C PRO A 99 -8.07 -11.98 -4.19
N GLY A 100 -8.73 -11.15 -3.38
CA GLY A 100 -8.25 -10.85 -2.03
C GLY A 100 -8.14 -12.06 -1.11
N ALA A 101 -9.02 -13.06 -1.26
CA ALA A 101 -8.92 -14.30 -0.49
C ALA A 101 -7.65 -15.09 -0.84
N MET A 102 -7.32 -15.17 -2.13
CA MET A 102 -6.10 -15.82 -2.61
C MET A 102 -4.84 -15.08 -2.11
N MET A 103 -4.87 -13.75 -2.10
CA MET A 103 -3.78 -12.95 -1.51
C MET A 103 -3.60 -13.27 -0.03
N MET A 104 -4.69 -13.33 0.75
CA MET A 104 -4.62 -13.64 2.17
C MET A 104 -4.08 -15.05 2.42
N GLU A 105 -4.49 -16.04 1.61
CA GLU A 105 -3.92 -17.39 1.64
C GLU A 105 -2.41 -17.35 1.37
N PHE A 106 -1.97 -16.63 0.34
CA PHE A 106 -0.55 -16.53 -0.01
C PHE A 106 0.29 -15.80 1.06
N MET A 107 -0.34 -14.98 1.90
CA MET A 107 0.33 -14.33 3.03
C MET A 107 0.51 -15.28 4.23
N THR A 108 -0.22 -16.40 4.28
CA THR A 108 -0.25 -17.34 5.42
C THR A 108 1.13 -17.82 5.87
N PRO A 109 2.07 -18.24 4.99
CA PRO A 109 3.36 -18.77 5.43
C PRO A 109 4.17 -17.78 6.29
N MET A 110 4.03 -16.47 6.06
CA MET A 110 4.68 -15.44 6.88
C MET A 110 3.88 -15.08 8.13
N TYR A 111 2.55 -15.11 8.05
CA TYR A 111 1.70 -14.84 9.22
C TYR A 111 1.70 -15.99 10.24
N ASP A 112 1.90 -17.23 9.82
CA ASP A 112 2.06 -18.39 10.70
C ASP A 112 3.33 -18.30 11.58
N LEU A 113 4.29 -17.43 11.23
CA LEU A 113 5.48 -17.16 12.02
C LEU A 113 5.21 -16.19 13.19
N ILE A 114 4.11 -15.46 13.18
CA ILE A 114 3.80 -14.44 14.19
C ILE A 114 2.46 -14.76 14.87
N PRO A 115 2.22 -14.29 16.11
CA PRO A 115 1.03 -14.68 16.88
C PRO A 115 -0.23 -13.92 16.42
N ASP A 116 -0.48 -13.85 15.12
CA ASP A 116 -1.54 -13.05 14.51
C ASP A 116 -2.43 -13.88 13.59
N ASP A 117 -3.75 -13.70 13.70
CA ASP A 117 -4.68 -14.09 12.63
C ASP A 117 -4.95 -12.87 11.74
N PRO A 118 -4.35 -12.79 10.53
CA PRO A 118 -4.56 -11.64 9.65
C PRO A 118 -6.02 -11.53 9.18
N TRP A 119 -6.80 -12.61 9.21
CA TRP A 119 -8.22 -12.59 8.85
C TRP A 119 -9.10 -11.88 9.87
N ALA A 120 -8.64 -11.80 11.13
CA ALA A 120 -9.34 -11.10 12.20
C ALA A 120 -9.05 -9.58 12.21
N TYR A 121 -8.17 -9.10 11.33
CA TYR A 121 -7.80 -7.69 11.30
C TYR A 121 -8.99 -6.82 10.87
N TYR A 122 -9.07 -5.62 11.44
CA TYR A 122 -10.14 -4.66 11.12
C TYR A 122 -10.25 -4.35 9.62
N GLY A 123 -9.13 -4.48 8.90
CA GLY A 123 -8.99 -4.19 7.49
C GLY A 123 -9.32 -5.37 6.58
N VAL A 124 -9.79 -6.51 7.10
CA VAL A 124 -10.19 -7.69 6.30
C VAL A 124 -11.69 -7.95 6.41
N MET A 125 -12.37 -7.90 5.27
CA MET A 125 -13.81 -8.17 5.16
C MET A 125 -13.97 -9.44 4.35
N ALA A 126 -14.07 -10.57 5.05
CA ALA A 126 -14.24 -11.88 4.44
C ALA A 126 -15.64 -12.45 4.71
N ASN A 127 -16.08 -13.36 3.85
CA ASN A 127 -17.21 -14.22 4.19
C ASN A 127 -16.79 -15.29 5.22
N LYS A 128 -17.77 -15.98 5.81
CA LYS A 128 -17.55 -16.98 6.86
C LYS A 128 -16.55 -18.07 6.44
N ASP A 129 -16.63 -18.50 5.19
CA ASP A 129 -15.81 -19.60 4.65
C ASP A 129 -14.47 -19.13 4.08
N LYS A 130 -14.14 -17.84 4.22
CA LYS A 130 -12.90 -17.20 3.72
C LYS A 130 -12.65 -17.39 2.22
N THR A 131 -13.67 -17.74 1.44
CA THR A 131 -13.58 -17.88 -0.03
C THR A 131 -13.60 -16.54 -0.77
N THR A 132 -14.00 -15.45 -0.09
CA THR A 132 -13.93 -14.09 -0.61
C THR A 132 -13.36 -13.15 0.45
N ALA A 133 -12.58 -12.17 0.03
CA ALA A 133 -12.09 -11.12 0.91
C ALA A 133 -12.01 -9.77 0.19
N THR A 134 -12.39 -8.71 0.87
CA THR A 134 -12.09 -7.32 0.49
C THR A 134 -11.20 -6.71 1.58
N ILE A 135 -10.09 -6.11 1.18
CA ILE A 135 -9.18 -5.44 2.10
C ILE A 135 -9.50 -3.96 2.13
N ARG A 136 -9.80 -3.42 3.32
CA ARG A 136 -10.09 -1.99 3.56
C ARG A 136 -9.23 -1.43 4.68
N GLN A 137 -8.10 -0.85 4.35
CA GLN A 137 -7.21 -0.22 5.32
C GLN A 137 -6.82 1.20 4.90
N LYS A 138 -6.62 2.09 5.88
CA LYS A 138 -6.31 3.49 5.62
C LYS A 138 -4.88 3.73 5.11
N SER A 139 -3.98 2.78 5.34
CA SER A 139 -2.60 2.83 4.86
C SER A 139 -2.40 1.88 3.71
N ARG A 140 -1.40 2.16 2.86
CA ARG A 140 -0.85 1.14 1.96
C ARG A 140 -0.20 0.01 2.77
N PHE A 141 -0.03 -1.14 2.14
CA PHE A 141 0.71 -2.26 2.74
C PHE A 141 2.15 -1.81 3.03
N GLY A 142 2.67 -2.20 4.19
CA GLY A 142 4.12 -2.24 4.37
C GLY A 142 4.64 -3.53 3.81
N ILE A 143 5.46 -3.44 2.77
CA ILE A 143 5.97 -4.58 2.03
C ILE A 143 7.37 -4.89 2.54
N GLY A 144 7.59 -6.06 3.11
CA GLY A 144 8.90 -6.41 3.67
C GLY A 144 8.87 -7.66 4.54
N ASP A 145 9.81 -8.57 4.28
CA ASP A 145 9.89 -9.85 4.99
C ASP A 145 10.54 -9.69 6.37
N VAL A 146 11.43 -8.71 6.52
CA VAL A 146 12.15 -8.38 7.77
C VAL A 146 11.19 -8.09 8.93
N TYR A 147 10.02 -7.51 8.66
CA TYR A 147 9.00 -7.29 9.69
C TYR A 147 8.56 -8.61 10.35
N PHE A 148 8.28 -9.63 9.55
CA PHE A 148 7.83 -10.94 10.03
C PHE A 148 8.95 -11.65 10.80
N LEU A 149 10.17 -11.63 10.25
CA LEU A 149 11.33 -12.21 10.92
C LEU A 149 11.64 -11.50 12.25
N ALA A 150 11.59 -10.16 12.28
CA ALA A 150 11.82 -9.39 13.50
C ALA A 150 10.77 -9.71 14.57
N CYS A 151 9.50 -9.88 14.19
CA CYS A 151 8.46 -10.32 15.13
C CYS A 151 8.68 -11.75 15.62
N TYR A 152 9.01 -12.70 14.72
CA TYR A 152 9.31 -14.09 15.08
C TYR A 152 10.48 -14.17 16.08
N CYS A 153 11.58 -13.46 15.79
CA CYS A 153 12.77 -13.40 16.63
C CYS A 153 12.61 -12.49 17.86
N LYS A 154 11.41 -11.97 18.15
CA LYS A 154 11.09 -11.08 19.27
C LYS A 154 11.90 -9.76 19.28
N LYS A 155 12.49 -9.40 18.15
CA LYS A 155 13.16 -8.11 17.89
C LYS A 155 12.16 -6.99 17.62
N ALA A 156 10.93 -7.32 17.22
CA ALA A 156 9.84 -6.37 17.09
C ALA A 156 8.56 -6.88 17.77
N GLU A 157 7.80 -5.97 18.37
CA GLU A 157 6.52 -6.28 19.01
C GLU A 157 5.46 -5.25 18.61
N VAL A 158 4.26 -5.70 18.24
CA VAL A 158 3.16 -4.82 17.87
C VAL A 158 2.25 -4.58 19.07
N ILE A 159 2.13 -3.32 19.48
CA ILE A 159 1.25 -2.89 20.57
C ILE A 159 0.03 -2.17 19.99
N ILE A 160 -1.16 -2.73 20.24
CA ILE A 160 -2.43 -2.16 19.76
C ILE A 160 -3.02 -1.26 20.86
N ASP A 161 -2.61 0.01 20.89
CA ASP A 161 -3.15 1.00 21.81
C ASP A 161 -2.91 2.44 21.28
N ALA A 162 -3.44 3.43 21.99
CA ALA A 162 -3.14 4.85 21.79
C ALA A 162 -2.16 5.36 22.85
N ILE A 163 -1.36 6.37 22.47
CA ILE A 163 -0.48 7.07 23.41
C ILE A 163 -1.30 8.06 24.23
N LYS A 164 -1.24 7.93 25.55
CA LYS A 164 -1.86 8.86 26.49
C LYS A 164 -0.97 10.06 26.79
N ARG A 165 0.30 9.80 27.08
CA ARG A 165 1.36 10.81 27.31
C ARG A 165 2.74 10.16 27.33
N LEU A 166 3.76 10.99 27.19
CA LEU A 166 5.15 10.64 27.36
C LEU A 166 5.65 11.05 28.74
N LYS A 167 6.74 10.40 29.15
CA LYS A 167 7.53 10.63 30.38
C LYS A 167 9.00 10.43 30.03
N PRO A 168 9.96 10.80 30.91
CA PRO A 168 11.36 10.45 30.73
C PRO A 168 11.52 8.96 30.35
N LYS A 169 12.02 8.72 29.13
CA LYS A 169 12.24 7.38 28.53
C LYS A 169 11.08 6.39 28.61
N GLN A 170 9.83 6.89 28.61
CA GLN A 170 8.66 6.03 28.76
C GLN A 170 7.45 6.55 27.99
N ILE A 171 6.75 5.64 27.32
CA ILE A 171 5.41 5.89 26.74
C ILE A 171 4.37 5.33 27.72
N LEU A 172 3.41 6.17 28.13
CA LEU A 172 2.21 5.71 28.82
C LEU A 172 1.08 5.55 27.80
N LEU A 173 0.51 4.35 27.72
CA LEU A 173 -0.59 4.04 26.82
C LEU A 173 -1.96 4.31 27.49
N GLU A 174 -3.01 4.43 26.69
CA GLU A 174 -4.37 4.67 27.21
C GLU A 174 -4.91 3.48 28.01
N GLY A 175 -4.56 2.24 27.64
CA GLY A 175 -4.84 1.02 28.41
C GLY A 175 -4.10 0.94 29.75
N GLY A 176 -3.19 1.87 30.04
CA GLY A 176 -2.45 1.97 31.31
C GLY A 176 -1.10 1.25 31.32
N GLU A 177 -0.79 0.49 30.28
CA GLU A 177 0.53 -0.10 30.06
C GLU A 177 1.60 0.98 29.88
N LYS A 178 2.82 0.65 30.29
CA LYS A 178 4.00 1.51 30.20
C LYS A 178 5.06 0.81 29.37
N LEU A 179 5.59 1.51 28.37
CA LEU A 179 6.68 1.02 27.54
C LEU A 179 7.93 1.82 27.85
N ASP A 180 8.99 1.16 28.31
CA ASP A 180 10.31 1.77 28.49
C ASP A 180 11.02 1.79 27.12
N VAL A 181 11.30 3.01 26.64
CA VAL A 181 11.79 3.27 25.28
C VAL A 181 12.82 4.39 25.28
N ASP A 182 13.84 4.26 24.44
CA ASP A 182 14.95 5.23 24.36
C ASP A 182 14.70 6.32 23.32
N SER A 183 13.87 6.02 22.32
CA SER A 183 13.60 6.92 21.20
C SER A 183 12.24 6.65 20.58
N ILE A 184 11.68 7.66 19.91
CA ILE A 184 10.36 7.64 19.32
C ILE A 184 10.43 8.09 17.86
N ILE A 185 9.95 7.22 16.97
CA ILE A 185 9.94 7.43 15.53
C ILE A 185 8.49 7.57 15.06
N LYS A 186 8.11 8.76 14.61
CA LYS A 186 6.75 9.07 14.14
C LYS A 186 6.60 8.78 12.66
N VAL A 187 5.69 7.87 12.29
CA VAL A 187 5.33 7.51 10.91
C VAL A 187 3.81 7.53 10.72
N LEU A 188 3.24 8.71 10.91
CA LEU A 188 1.80 8.90 11.12
C LEU A 188 0.96 9.02 9.83
N GLY A 189 1.61 8.98 8.66
CA GLY A 189 0.99 9.18 7.34
C GLY A 189 1.16 10.61 6.82
N PHE A 190 0.38 10.96 5.79
CA PHE A 190 0.51 12.21 5.06
C PHE A 190 -0.85 12.90 4.87
N LYS A 191 -0.80 14.20 4.59
CA LYS A 191 -1.89 15.03 4.12
C LYS A 191 -1.64 15.42 2.67
N ALA A 192 -2.73 15.46 1.93
CA ALA A 192 -2.78 16.07 0.60
C ALA A 192 -2.73 17.60 0.71
N ASP A 193 -2.35 18.26 -0.39
CA ASP A 193 -2.17 19.71 -0.42
C ASP A 193 -3.43 20.42 -0.95
N GLU A 194 -4.15 21.09 -0.05
CA GLU A 194 -5.34 21.86 -0.40
C GLU A 194 -5.08 23.02 -1.36
N THR A 195 -3.83 23.49 -1.50
CA THR A 195 -3.49 24.57 -2.42
C THR A 195 -3.63 24.15 -3.88
N VAL A 196 -3.61 22.84 -4.18
CA VAL A 196 -3.85 22.31 -5.52
C VAL A 196 -5.27 22.65 -5.99
N ASP A 197 -6.27 22.48 -5.13
CA ASP A 197 -7.66 22.84 -5.46
C ASP A 197 -7.76 24.34 -5.79
N LYS A 198 -7.05 25.19 -5.03
CA LYS A 198 -7.01 26.63 -5.27
C LYS A 198 -6.31 26.97 -6.58
N LEU A 199 -5.13 26.39 -6.83
CA LEU A 199 -4.33 26.61 -8.04
C LEU A 199 -5.11 26.18 -9.29
N MET A 200 -5.79 25.04 -9.20
CA MET A 200 -6.59 24.46 -10.27
C MET A 200 -8.04 24.95 -10.23
N GLY A 201 -8.43 25.88 -9.36
CA GLY A 201 -9.80 26.39 -9.27
C GLY A 201 -10.86 25.29 -9.23
N ILE A 202 -10.60 24.21 -8.48
CA ILE A 202 -11.44 23.02 -8.40
C ILE A 202 -12.65 23.34 -7.52
N LYS A 203 -13.84 23.28 -8.09
CA LYS A 203 -15.13 23.34 -7.37
C LYS A 203 -15.70 21.94 -7.19
N GLU A 204 -15.51 21.11 -8.21
CA GLU A 204 -15.77 19.68 -8.20
C GLU A 204 -14.84 18.99 -9.19
N MET A 205 -14.54 17.73 -8.95
CA MET A 205 -13.98 16.83 -9.94
C MET A 205 -15.10 16.03 -10.58
N VAL A 206 -15.04 15.82 -11.89
CA VAL A 206 -15.91 14.89 -12.62
C VAL A 206 -14.98 13.85 -13.23
N GLY A 207 -14.92 12.64 -12.66
CA GLY A 207 -13.77 11.75 -12.90
C GLY A 207 -12.45 12.48 -12.61
N PHE A 208 -11.45 12.37 -13.49
CA PHE A 208 -10.18 13.10 -13.32
C PHE A 208 -10.19 14.52 -13.91
N PHE A 209 -11.36 15.03 -14.31
CA PHE A 209 -11.50 16.32 -14.99
C PHE A 209 -11.94 17.42 -14.01
N VAL A 210 -11.16 18.49 -13.95
CA VAL A 210 -11.44 19.63 -13.08
C VAL A 210 -12.68 20.37 -13.60
N ASN A 211 -13.73 20.42 -12.78
CA ASN A 211 -15.02 21.00 -13.12
C ASN A 211 -15.63 20.44 -14.43
N GLY A 212 -15.28 19.19 -14.80
CA GLY A 212 -15.70 18.58 -16.07
C GLY A 212 -15.01 19.15 -17.32
N ASP A 213 -13.97 19.96 -17.18
CA ASP A 213 -13.17 20.46 -18.30
C ASP A 213 -12.07 19.47 -18.66
N TRP A 214 -12.19 18.83 -19.83
CA TRP A 214 -11.25 17.81 -20.27
C TRP A 214 -9.82 18.31 -20.49
N ARG A 215 -9.64 19.62 -20.66
CA ARG A 215 -8.31 20.24 -20.82
C ARG A 215 -7.59 20.38 -19.48
N ARG A 216 -8.28 20.08 -18.37
CA ARG A 216 -7.79 20.29 -17.01
C ARG A 216 -7.87 18.97 -16.26
N TRP A 217 -6.75 18.27 -16.23
CA TRP A 217 -6.65 16.94 -15.66
C TRP A 217 -5.95 17.00 -14.30
N VAL A 218 -6.51 16.36 -13.28
CA VAL A 218 -5.80 16.12 -12.02
C VAL A 218 -6.08 14.70 -11.56
N CYS A 219 -5.01 13.96 -11.32
CA CYS A 219 -5.07 12.62 -10.74
C CYS A 219 -4.02 12.49 -9.64
N THR A 220 -4.25 11.56 -8.72
CA THR A 220 -3.36 11.27 -7.60
C THR A 220 -3.51 9.81 -7.20
N GLU A 221 -2.54 9.27 -6.47
CA GLU A 221 -2.69 7.96 -5.87
C GLU A 221 -3.77 8.04 -4.79
N PHE A 222 -4.51 6.95 -4.64
CA PHE A 222 -5.59 6.93 -3.66
C PHE A 222 -5.02 6.63 -2.26
N PRO A 223 -5.47 7.32 -1.20
CA PRO A 223 -4.99 7.06 0.15
C PRO A 223 -5.57 5.73 0.66
N GLY A 224 -4.70 4.78 1.00
CA GLY A 224 -5.08 3.48 1.56
C GLY A 224 -5.40 2.41 0.51
N VAL A 225 -6.17 1.40 0.93
CA VAL A 225 -6.56 0.22 0.15
C VAL A 225 -8.05 -0.02 0.36
N ASP A 226 -8.80 -0.21 -0.72
CA ASP A 226 -10.17 -0.76 -0.73
C ASP A 226 -10.31 -1.63 -1.99
N ALA A 227 -9.93 -2.90 -1.88
CA ALA A 227 -9.80 -3.79 -3.03
C ALA A 227 -10.22 -5.23 -2.69
N GLY A 228 -11.03 -5.82 -3.58
CA GLY A 228 -11.35 -7.25 -3.58
C GLY A 228 -10.55 -8.07 -4.61
N LYS A 229 -9.91 -7.39 -5.57
CA LYS A 229 -8.94 -7.93 -6.52
C LYS A 229 -7.77 -6.95 -6.66
N PHE A 230 -6.56 -7.45 -6.87
CA PHE A 230 -5.34 -6.64 -6.81
C PHE A 230 -4.65 -6.55 -8.17
N GLY A 231 -4.69 -5.39 -8.83
CA GLY A 231 -4.00 -5.18 -10.12
C GLY A 231 -2.54 -4.75 -10.01
N GLY A 232 -2.02 -4.62 -8.79
CA GLY A 232 -0.68 -4.10 -8.51
C GLY A 232 -0.55 -3.63 -7.06
N THR A 233 0.66 -3.71 -6.52
CA THR A 233 1.01 -3.10 -5.22
C THR A 233 1.85 -1.84 -5.41
N SER A 234 2.40 -1.65 -6.62
CA SER A 234 3.05 -0.43 -7.06
C SER A 234 2.06 0.54 -7.69
N PHE A 235 2.32 1.84 -7.52
CA PHE A 235 1.55 2.88 -8.19
C PHE A 235 1.94 3.06 -9.67
N ALA A 236 3.17 2.69 -10.06
CA ALA A 236 3.72 3.01 -11.39
C ALA A 236 2.83 2.56 -12.57
N PRO A 237 2.23 1.35 -12.59
CA PRO A 237 1.31 0.96 -13.66
C PRO A 237 0.09 1.90 -13.79
N GLY A 238 -0.49 2.30 -12.65
CA GLY A 238 -1.59 3.25 -12.62
C GLY A 238 -1.18 4.64 -13.09
N ALA A 239 0.04 5.09 -12.77
CA ALA A 239 0.57 6.37 -13.22
C ALA A 239 0.68 6.46 -14.74
N ILE A 240 1.21 5.40 -15.36
CA ILE A 240 1.37 5.28 -16.82
C ILE A 240 -0.02 5.34 -17.46
N GLN A 241 -0.96 4.54 -16.97
CA GLN A 241 -2.33 4.50 -17.50
C GLN A 241 -3.04 5.86 -17.39
N ASN A 242 -2.90 6.57 -16.28
CA ASN A 242 -3.47 7.92 -16.12
C ASN A 242 -2.82 8.95 -17.08
N SER A 243 -1.53 8.82 -17.34
CA SER A 243 -0.82 9.68 -18.29
C SER A 243 -1.32 9.45 -19.71
N GLU A 244 -1.58 8.19 -20.09
CA GLU A 244 -2.20 7.87 -21.38
C GLU A 244 -3.61 8.41 -21.52
N TYR A 245 -4.45 8.30 -20.48
CA TYR A 245 -5.80 8.87 -20.55
C TYR A 245 -5.76 10.36 -20.86
N MET A 246 -4.93 11.10 -20.12
CA MET A 246 -4.75 12.53 -20.36
C MET A 246 -4.25 12.80 -21.78
N SER A 247 -3.21 12.10 -22.22
CA SER A 247 -2.67 12.22 -23.58
C SER A 247 -3.71 11.91 -24.65
N TRP A 248 -4.50 10.85 -24.46
CA TRP A 248 -5.57 10.45 -25.38
C TRP A 248 -6.59 11.57 -25.55
N PHE A 249 -7.07 12.15 -24.45
CA PHE A 249 -8.10 13.19 -24.52
C PHE A 249 -7.59 14.53 -25.02
N VAL A 250 -6.29 14.80 -24.87
CA VAL A 250 -5.63 15.92 -25.53
C VAL A 250 -5.62 15.73 -27.05
N ASN A 251 -5.30 14.53 -27.53
CA ASN A 251 -5.17 14.25 -28.96
C ASN A 251 -6.51 13.96 -29.66
N TYR A 252 -7.47 13.37 -28.94
CA TYR A 252 -8.75 12.87 -29.44
C TYR A 252 -9.92 13.36 -28.57
N PRO A 253 -10.13 14.67 -28.39
CA PRO A 253 -11.14 15.20 -27.47
C PRO A 253 -12.59 14.82 -27.87
N LYS A 254 -12.83 14.42 -29.12
CA LYS A 254 -14.16 13.95 -29.56
C LYS A 254 -14.56 12.62 -28.94
N ASP A 255 -13.59 11.80 -28.53
CA ASP A 255 -13.84 10.51 -27.89
C ASP A 255 -14.42 10.65 -26.48
N LEU A 256 -14.41 11.87 -25.93
CA LEU A 256 -15.08 12.19 -24.67
C LEU A 256 -16.60 12.26 -24.81
N GLY A 257 -17.14 12.43 -26.02
CA GLY A 257 -18.59 12.56 -26.25
C GLY A 257 -19.38 11.44 -25.57
N PRO A 258 -19.12 10.16 -25.88
CA PRO A 258 -19.78 9.03 -25.22
C PRO A 258 -19.64 9.02 -23.70
N VAL A 259 -18.48 9.40 -23.17
CA VAL A 259 -18.24 9.46 -21.72
C VAL A 259 -19.12 10.55 -21.08
N TRP A 260 -19.24 11.72 -21.70
CA TRP A 260 -20.01 12.85 -21.18
C TRP A 260 -21.51 12.58 -21.29
N ASP A 261 -21.95 12.05 -22.44
CA ASP A 261 -23.35 11.73 -22.70
C ASP A 261 -23.87 10.65 -21.75
N SER A 262 -23.00 9.71 -21.36
CA SER A 262 -23.36 8.65 -20.41
C SER A 262 -23.57 9.14 -18.98
N GLN A 263 -23.00 10.30 -18.61
CA GLN A 263 -22.99 10.83 -17.24
C GLN A 263 -22.54 9.84 -16.15
N ILE A 264 -21.78 8.80 -16.52
CA ILE A 264 -21.39 7.74 -15.58
C ILE A 264 -20.28 8.16 -14.62
N LEU A 265 -19.51 9.20 -14.95
CA LEU A 265 -18.35 9.60 -14.17
C LEU A 265 -18.74 10.12 -12.79
N PRO A 266 -18.21 9.53 -11.70
CA PRO A 266 -18.40 10.02 -10.34
C PRO A 266 -17.95 11.47 -10.21
N LYS A 267 -18.61 12.19 -9.29
CA LYS A 267 -18.21 13.53 -8.90
C LYS A 267 -17.60 13.53 -7.51
N ASN A 268 -16.58 14.35 -7.30
CA ASN A 268 -15.97 14.54 -5.99
C ASN A 268 -15.86 16.02 -5.64
N LYS A 269 -16.00 16.33 -4.35
CA LYS A 269 -15.86 17.67 -3.79
C LYS A 269 -14.99 17.60 -2.55
N VAL A 270 -14.57 18.76 -2.05
CA VAL A 270 -13.81 18.86 -0.80
C VAL A 270 -14.59 18.15 0.32
N ASP A 271 -13.96 17.16 0.93
CA ASP A 271 -14.46 16.47 2.12
C ASP A 271 -13.81 17.12 3.35
N LYS A 272 -14.51 18.10 3.92
CA LYS A 272 -14.02 18.86 5.08
C LYS A 272 -13.87 18.00 6.32
N ASP A 273 -14.73 16.99 6.48
CA ASP A 273 -14.72 16.12 7.67
C ASP A 273 -13.50 15.21 7.66
N LYS A 274 -13.06 14.75 6.49
CA LYS A 274 -11.86 13.94 6.33
C LYS A 274 -10.61 14.75 5.99
N GLY A 275 -10.75 16.05 5.74
CA GLY A 275 -9.66 16.92 5.31
C GLY A 275 -9.08 16.53 3.94
N TYR A 276 -9.92 16.02 3.04
CA TYR A 276 -9.50 15.67 1.67
C TYR A 276 -9.88 16.78 0.68
N PRO A 277 -8.90 17.33 -0.07
CA PRO A 277 -9.16 18.16 -1.23
C PRO A 277 -10.01 17.42 -2.27
N ALA A 278 -10.69 18.16 -3.14
CA ALA A 278 -11.56 17.60 -4.18
C ALA A 278 -10.81 16.70 -5.17
N TYR A 279 -9.53 16.98 -5.44
CA TYR A 279 -8.72 16.13 -6.32
C TYR A 279 -8.37 14.75 -5.73
N VAL A 280 -8.52 14.55 -4.41
CA VAL A 280 -8.17 13.30 -3.73
C VAL A 280 -9.37 12.36 -3.70
N TRP A 281 -9.22 11.21 -4.35
CA TRP A 281 -10.25 10.19 -4.44
C TRP A 281 -10.09 9.12 -3.36
N GLN A 282 -11.20 8.67 -2.78
CA GLN A 282 -11.20 7.42 -2.00
C GLN A 282 -10.83 6.24 -2.92
N PRO A 283 -10.08 5.22 -2.44
CA PRO A 283 -9.58 4.14 -3.28
C PRO A 283 -10.62 3.47 -4.17
N ARG A 284 -11.78 3.12 -3.61
CA ARG A 284 -12.86 2.47 -4.37
C ARG A 284 -13.38 3.36 -5.50
N VAL A 285 -13.69 4.62 -5.19
CA VAL A 285 -14.27 5.55 -6.16
C VAL A 285 -13.25 5.91 -7.24
N GLY A 286 -12.01 6.19 -6.84
CA GLY A 286 -10.92 6.47 -7.78
C GLY A 286 -10.65 5.31 -8.73
N SER A 287 -10.60 4.07 -8.22
CA SER A 287 -10.47 2.86 -9.05
C SER A 287 -11.65 2.71 -10.02
N SER A 288 -12.89 3.02 -9.58
CA SER A 288 -14.05 3.01 -10.47
C SER A 288 -13.95 4.07 -11.57
N VAL A 289 -13.44 5.27 -11.29
CA VAL A 289 -13.17 6.29 -12.34
C VAL A 289 -12.18 5.72 -13.37
N SER A 290 -11.06 5.14 -12.92
CA SER A 290 -10.09 4.53 -13.82
C SER A 290 -10.71 3.42 -14.68
N MET A 291 -11.54 2.56 -14.09
CA MET A 291 -12.25 1.49 -14.80
C MET A 291 -13.27 2.02 -15.80
N MET A 292 -13.98 3.12 -15.51
CA MET A 292 -14.93 3.71 -16.46
C MET A 292 -14.22 4.32 -17.67
N LEU A 293 -13.02 4.87 -17.47
CA LEU A 293 -12.22 5.44 -18.55
C LEU A 293 -11.54 4.37 -19.41
N SER A 294 -11.12 3.23 -18.85
CA SER A 294 -10.59 2.10 -19.64
C SER A 294 -11.63 1.10 -20.12
N GLY A 295 -12.79 1.01 -19.49
CA GLY A 295 -13.70 -0.14 -19.53
C GLY A 295 -14.56 -0.31 -20.77
N GLY A 296 -14.20 0.30 -21.91
CA GLY A 296 -14.87 0.06 -23.18
C GLY A 296 -15.74 1.20 -23.73
N VAL A 297 -15.99 2.25 -22.95
CA VAL A 297 -16.68 3.46 -23.48
C VAL A 297 -15.89 4.08 -24.62
N ILE A 298 -14.55 3.96 -24.56
CA ILE A 298 -13.63 4.41 -25.60
C ILE A 298 -12.86 3.19 -26.10
N PRO A 299 -13.19 2.66 -27.30
CA PRO A 299 -12.57 1.45 -27.83
C PRO A 299 -11.05 1.51 -27.90
N GLY A 300 -10.47 2.67 -28.21
CA GLY A 300 -9.02 2.85 -28.29
C GLY A 300 -8.31 2.70 -26.94
N LEU A 301 -8.86 3.30 -25.88
CA LEU A 301 -8.31 3.14 -24.52
C LEU A 301 -8.51 1.72 -23.98
N ALA A 302 -9.65 1.10 -24.29
CA ALA A 302 -9.90 -0.29 -23.91
C ALA A 302 -8.88 -1.24 -24.57
N LYS A 303 -8.58 -1.01 -25.85
CA LYS A 303 -7.54 -1.74 -26.58
C LYS A 303 -6.18 -1.59 -25.91
N ILE A 304 -5.75 -0.35 -25.63
CA ILE A 304 -4.47 -0.08 -24.96
C ILE A 304 -4.40 -0.76 -23.59
N ALA A 305 -5.44 -0.63 -22.78
CA ALA A 305 -5.48 -1.20 -21.44
C ALA A 305 -5.37 -2.74 -21.47
N ASN A 306 -6.11 -3.40 -22.35
CA ASN A 306 -6.21 -4.86 -22.38
C ASN A 306 -5.08 -5.52 -23.18
N GLU A 307 -4.72 -4.99 -24.35
CA GLU A 307 -3.76 -5.63 -25.25
C GLU A 307 -2.31 -5.23 -24.97
N ILE A 308 -2.07 -4.05 -24.42
CA ILE A 308 -0.71 -3.53 -24.21
C ILE A 308 -0.32 -3.67 -22.74
N TYR A 309 -1.03 -3.01 -21.82
CA TYR A 309 -0.53 -2.88 -20.46
C TYR A 309 -0.54 -4.17 -19.63
N GLY A 310 -1.57 -5.00 -19.74
CA GLY A 310 -1.63 -6.27 -19.00
C GLY A 310 -0.43 -7.18 -19.33
N PRO A 311 -0.28 -7.61 -20.60
CA PRO A 311 0.85 -8.44 -21.02
C PRO A 311 2.21 -7.78 -20.78
N PHE A 312 2.33 -6.48 -21.06
CA PHE A 312 3.58 -5.75 -20.86
C PHE A 312 4.02 -5.71 -19.39
N ASN A 313 3.11 -5.46 -18.45
CA ASN A 313 3.44 -5.43 -17.03
C ASN A 313 3.94 -6.78 -16.55
N ARG A 314 3.26 -7.87 -16.92
CA ARG A 314 3.68 -9.24 -16.61
C ARG A 314 5.06 -9.55 -17.20
N GLN A 315 5.22 -9.33 -18.51
CA GLN A 315 6.47 -9.61 -19.22
C GLN A 315 7.63 -8.86 -18.58
N ARG A 316 7.49 -7.54 -18.39
CA ARG A 316 8.52 -6.72 -17.74
C ARG A 316 8.85 -7.23 -16.34
N GLN A 317 7.83 -7.58 -15.54
CA GLN A 317 8.06 -8.07 -14.18
C GLN A 317 8.85 -9.39 -14.19
N LEU A 318 8.50 -10.34 -15.08
CA LEU A 318 9.18 -11.62 -15.20
C LEU A 318 10.59 -11.51 -15.82
N GLU A 319 10.81 -10.55 -16.71
CA GLU A 319 12.14 -10.29 -17.29
C GLU A 319 13.08 -9.58 -16.30
N CYS A 320 12.59 -8.58 -15.56
CA CYS A 320 13.40 -7.85 -14.60
C CYS A 320 13.60 -8.61 -13.29
N HIS A 321 12.62 -9.43 -12.89
CA HIS A 321 12.62 -10.18 -11.64
C HIS A 321 12.06 -11.59 -11.89
N PRO A 322 12.83 -12.49 -12.53
CA PRO A 322 12.42 -13.89 -12.70
C PRO A 322 12.08 -14.54 -11.35
N LEU A 323 11.13 -15.50 -11.36
CA LEU A 323 10.60 -16.13 -10.14
C LEU A 323 11.71 -16.69 -9.25
N GLU A 324 12.58 -17.52 -9.82
CA GLU A 324 13.63 -18.21 -9.08
C GLU A 324 14.62 -17.22 -8.49
N GLN A 325 15.10 -16.26 -9.30
CA GLN A 325 16.00 -15.21 -8.84
C GLN A 325 15.37 -14.36 -7.72
N PHE A 326 14.11 -13.99 -7.87
CA PHE A 326 13.42 -13.15 -6.88
C PHE A 326 13.27 -13.87 -5.53
N ILE A 327 12.93 -15.16 -5.55
CA ILE A 327 12.83 -15.97 -4.34
C ILE A 327 14.21 -16.16 -3.70
N ASP A 328 15.25 -16.40 -4.50
CA ASP A 328 16.63 -16.51 -4.01
C ASP A 328 17.11 -15.24 -3.32
N GLU A 329 16.83 -14.08 -3.90
CA GLU A 329 17.16 -12.78 -3.31
C GLU A 329 16.41 -12.57 -1.98
N CYS A 330 15.14 -12.94 -1.90
CA CYS A 330 14.37 -12.83 -0.66
C CYS A 330 14.87 -13.80 0.42
N ALA A 331 15.19 -15.04 0.06
CA ALA A 331 15.75 -16.04 0.97
C ALA A 331 17.15 -15.64 1.46
N ALA A 332 18.01 -15.15 0.56
CA ALA A 332 19.34 -14.66 0.94
C ALA A 332 19.26 -13.43 1.87
N GLU A 333 18.34 -12.50 1.61
CA GLU A 333 18.09 -11.38 2.52
C GLU A 333 17.61 -11.89 3.89
N TRP A 334 16.63 -12.79 3.91
CA TRP A 334 16.11 -13.42 5.13
C TRP A 334 17.21 -14.06 5.99
N ASP A 335 18.06 -14.89 5.38
CA ASP A 335 19.17 -15.56 6.06
C ASP A 335 20.21 -14.56 6.59
N ASN A 336 20.46 -13.48 5.84
CA ASN A 336 21.36 -12.42 6.28
C ASN A 336 20.81 -11.69 7.52
N TYR A 337 19.52 -11.35 7.57
CA TYR A 337 18.91 -10.79 8.78
C TYR A 337 18.88 -11.80 9.93
N GLY A 338 18.62 -13.08 9.65
CA GLY A 338 18.70 -14.13 10.64
C GLY A 338 20.07 -14.18 11.31
N ARG A 339 21.14 -14.22 10.51
CA ARG A 339 22.53 -14.17 11.01
C ARG A 339 22.82 -12.89 11.78
N MET A 340 22.41 -11.73 11.25
CA MET A 340 22.58 -10.44 11.91
C MET A 340 21.91 -10.43 13.29
N PHE A 341 20.69 -10.99 13.42
CA PHE A 341 20.01 -11.08 14.70
C PHE A 341 20.77 -11.99 15.68
N LYS A 342 21.33 -13.12 15.23
CA LYS A 342 22.19 -13.97 16.07
C LYS A 342 23.46 -13.24 16.54
N GLU A 343 24.12 -12.50 15.65
CA GLU A 343 25.29 -11.68 15.98
C GLU A 343 24.95 -10.57 16.98
N GLN A 344 23.72 -10.06 16.95
CA GLN A 344 23.15 -9.13 17.93
C GLN A 344 22.61 -9.83 19.21
N GLY A 345 22.97 -11.10 19.45
CA GLY A 345 22.61 -11.83 20.66
C GLY A 345 21.19 -12.39 20.70
N CYS A 346 20.48 -12.48 19.57
CA CYS A 346 19.18 -13.15 19.52
C CYS A 346 19.32 -14.65 19.81
N GLU A 347 18.67 -15.13 20.86
CA GLU A 347 18.67 -16.56 21.22
C GLU A 347 17.72 -17.38 20.34
N VAL A 348 16.68 -16.75 19.79
CA VAL A 348 15.71 -17.41 18.89
C VAL A 348 16.40 -17.75 17.57
N GLU A 349 16.33 -19.02 17.17
CA GLU A 349 16.85 -19.47 15.89
C GLU A 349 15.94 -19.00 14.75
N PRO A 350 16.45 -18.26 13.74
CA PRO A 350 15.68 -17.88 12.57
C PRO A 350 15.09 -19.11 11.88
N PRO A 351 13.79 -19.09 11.49
CA PRO A 351 13.22 -20.20 10.75
C PRO A 351 13.69 -20.13 9.29
N PRO A 352 13.59 -21.22 8.52
CA PRO A 352 13.87 -21.16 7.08
C PRO A 352 12.92 -20.20 6.37
N TYR A 353 13.36 -19.63 5.25
CA TYR A 353 12.49 -18.80 4.41
C TYR A 353 11.25 -19.60 3.97
N PRO A 354 10.02 -19.11 4.21
CA PRO A 354 8.83 -19.96 4.13
C PRO A 354 8.29 -20.17 2.70
N TYR A 355 8.80 -19.45 1.70
CA TYR A 355 8.36 -19.58 0.31
C TYR A 355 9.33 -20.42 -0.52
N THR A 356 8.84 -21.50 -1.12
CA THR A 356 9.59 -22.34 -2.06
C THR A 356 9.20 -22.03 -3.51
N TYR A 357 10.05 -22.40 -4.48
CA TYR A 357 9.74 -22.21 -5.89
C TYR A 357 8.43 -22.91 -6.30
N ASP A 358 8.25 -24.16 -5.89
CA ASP A 358 7.10 -24.96 -6.29
C ASP A 358 5.79 -24.38 -5.73
N TYR A 359 5.81 -23.92 -4.48
CA TYR A 359 4.65 -23.27 -3.87
C TYR A 359 4.29 -21.97 -4.60
N VAL A 360 5.27 -21.12 -4.89
CA VAL A 360 5.02 -19.85 -5.60
C VAL A 360 4.56 -20.11 -7.04
N ARG A 361 5.15 -21.10 -7.72
CA ARG A 361 4.77 -21.48 -9.08
C ARG A 361 3.34 -22.01 -9.14
N GLU A 362 2.96 -22.92 -8.24
CA GLU A 362 1.60 -23.45 -8.13
C GLU A 362 0.57 -22.32 -7.97
N LEU A 363 0.88 -21.31 -7.14
CA LEU A 363 0.00 -20.16 -6.93
C LEU A 363 -0.08 -19.23 -8.15
N CYS A 364 1.01 -19.05 -8.89
CA CYS A 364 0.98 -18.33 -10.16
C CYS A 364 0.07 -19.05 -11.17
N GLU A 365 0.26 -20.36 -11.34
CA GLU A 365 -0.52 -21.19 -12.26
C GLU A 365 -2.01 -21.23 -11.87
N ARG A 366 -2.30 -21.33 -10.56
CA ARG A 366 -3.67 -21.28 -10.05
C ARG A 366 -4.34 -19.94 -10.35
N ASN A 367 -3.65 -18.82 -10.10
CA ASN A 367 -4.19 -17.49 -10.39
C ASN A 367 -4.48 -17.30 -11.89
N ASP A 368 -3.57 -17.78 -12.74
CA ASP A 368 -3.75 -17.70 -14.19
C ASP A 368 -4.96 -18.51 -14.65
N ARG A 369 -5.08 -19.77 -14.20
CA ARG A 369 -6.21 -20.65 -14.52
C ARG A 369 -7.54 -20.07 -14.06
N GLU A 370 -7.64 -19.66 -12.80
CA GLU A 370 -8.89 -19.10 -12.25
C GLU A 370 -9.24 -17.77 -12.91
N GLY A 371 -8.24 -16.93 -13.21
CA GLY A 371 -8.42 -15.66 -13.91
C GLY A 371 -8.94 -15.83 -15.34
N GLU A 372 -8.40 -16.80 -16.08
CA GLU A 372 -8.87 -17.15 -17.43
C GLU A 372 -10.30 -17.67 -17.41
N GLU A 373 -10.63 -18.59 -16.50
CA GLU A 373 -11.99 -19.09 -16.33
C GLU A 373 -12.99 -17.97 -16.00
N ASP A 374 -12.62 -17.05 -15.11
CA ASP A 374 -13.42 -15.88 -14.75
C ASP A 374 -13.68 -14.99 -15.98
N MET A 375 -12.64 -14.75 -16.79
CA MET A 375 -12.74 -13.95 -18.01
C MET A 375 -13.69 -14.62 -19.03
N ILE A 376 -13.55 -15.92 -19.27
CA ILE A 376 -14.42 -16.68 -20.19
C ILE A 376 -15.88 -16.60 -19.71
N LYS A 377 -16.13 -16.80 -18.41
CA LYS A 377 -17.48 -16.68 -17.81
C LYS A 377 -18.05 -15.28 -18.00
N GLN A 378 -17.24 -14.22 -17.88
CA GLN A 378 -17.68 -12.84 -18.11
C GLN A 378 -18.02 -12.59 -19.59
N GLN A 379 -17.20 -13.06 -20.52
CA GLN A 379 -17.46 -12.95 -21.96
C GLN A 379 -18.75 -13.67 -22.37
N GLN A 380 -18.97 -14.89 -21.86
CA GLN A 380 -20.21 -15.64 -22.11
C GLN A 380 -21.45 -14.90 -21.60
N ARG A 381 -21.38 -14.26 -20.41
CA ARG A 381 -22.48 -13.45 -19.88
C ARG A 381 -22.79 -12.23 -20.74
N MET A 382 -21.78 -11.61 -21.35
CA MET A 382 -21.96 -10.45 -22.24
C MET A 382 -22.53 -10.84 -23.60
N MET A 383 -22.31 -12.06 -24.09
CA MET A 383 -22.86 -12.55 -25.36
C MET A 383 -24.27 -13.14 -25.23
N GLY A 384 -24.68 -13.55 -24.02
CA GLY A 384 -25.98 -14.16 -23.74
C GLY A 384 -27.10 -13.17 -23.36
N GLN A 385 -26.84 -11.87 -23.47
CA GLN A 385 -27.79 -10.76 -23.33
C GLN A 385 -27.94 -10.06 -24.68
#